data_AF-A0A6L3SY56-F1
#
_entry.id   AF-A0A6L3SY56-F1
#
_cell.length_a   1.000
_cell.length_b   1.000
_cell.length_c   1.000
_cell.angle_alpha   90.00
_cell.angle_beta   90.00
_cell.angle_gamma   90.00
#
_symmetry.space_group_name_H-M   'P 1'
#
loop_
_entity.id
_entity.type
_entity.pdbx_description
1 polymer ?
#
loop_
_entity_poly.entity_id
_entity_poly.type
_entity_poly.pdbx_seq_one_letter_code
_entity_poly.pdbx_strand_id
1 'polypeptide(L)' 'MLDLMFVTVRDIAVHEAFADELMRIAGVLEESDRPNDAANVRGSARHHRVKALGLRGQLAALSDRYDKLFDGEPETNS' A
#
# COMPACT_ATOMS: atom_id res chain seq x y z
N MET A 1 -12.88 -9.25 10.74
CA MET A 1 -11.41 -9.19 10.56
C MET A 1 -11.02 -9.44 9.11
N LEU A 2 -11.53 -10.49 8.46
CA LEU A 2 -11.30 -10.75 7.04
C LEU A 2 -11.73 -9.57 6.13
N ASP A 3 -12.87 -8.94 6.42
CA ASP A 3 -13.32 -7.75 5.68
C ASP A 3 -12.32 -6.58 5.78
N LEU A 4 -11.71 -6.40 6.95
CA LEU A 4 -10.71 -5.34 7.16
C LEU A 4 -9.44 -5.63 6.36
N MET A 5 -8.95 -6.88 6.36
CA MET A 5 -7.82 -7.29 5.53
C MET A 5 -8.10 -7.07 4.04
N PHE A 6 -9.31 -7.41 3.58
CA PHE A 6 -9.70 -7.25 2.19
C PHE A 6 -9.78 -5.77 1.77
N VAL A 7 -10.34 -4.91 2.63
CA VAL A 7 -10.32 -3.46 2.42
C VAL A 7 -8.88 -2.94 2.38
N THR A 8 -8.02 -3.37 3.29
CA THR A 8 -6.60 -2.95 3.30
C THR A 8 -5.86 -3.37 2.02
N VAL A 9 -6.07 -4.59 1.53
CA VAL A 9 -5.47 -5.06 0.27
C VAL A 9 -5.92 -4.20 -0.91
N ARG A 10 -7.22 -3.87 -0.98
CA ARG A 10 -7.75 -2.97 -2.02
C ARG A 10 -7.13 -1.58 -1.94
N ASP A 11 -7.03 -1.01 -0.75
CA ASP A 11 -6.46 0.32 -0.54
C ASP A 11 -4.96 0.38 -0.90
N ILE A 12 -4.21 -0.70 -0.64
CA ILE A 12 -2.81 -0.85 -1.10
C ILE A 12 -2.76 -0.77 -2.62
N ALA A 13 -3.55 -1.59 -3.32
CA ALA A 13 -3.57 -1.63 -4.78
C ALA A 13 -3.96 -0.28 -5.39
N VAL A 14 -4.93 0.42 -4.80
CA VAL A 14 -5.33 1.77 -5.22
C VAL A 14 -4.18 2.76 -5.10
N HIS A 15 -3.46 2.76 -3.97
CA HIS A 15 -2.33 3.67 -3.79
C HIS A 15 -1.14 3.36 -4.69
N GLU A 16 -0.89 2.09 -4.99
CA GLU A 16 0.13 1.69 -5.97
C GLU A 16 -0.23 2.17 -7.38
N ALA A 17 -1.47 1.93 -7.81
CA ALA A 17 -1.96 2.39 -9.11
C ALA A 17 -1.87 3.92 -9.26
N PHE A 18 -2.26 4.68 -8.22
CA PHE A 18 -2.10 6.13 -8.23
C PHE A 18 -0.63 6.56 -8.30
N ALA A 19 0.26 5.91 -7.54
CA ALA A 19 1.67 6.26 -7.59
C ALA A 19 2.27 6.06 -8.98
N ASP A 20 1.93 4.96 -9.65
CA ASP A 20 2.47 4.64 -10.97
C ASP A 20 1.90 5.56 -12.06
N GLU A 21 0.60 5.88 -11.99
CA GLU A 21 -0.01 6.84 -12.92
C GLU A 21 0.57 8.25 -12.74
N LEU A 22 0.79 8.70 -11.50
CA LEU A 22 1.45 9.98 -11.23
C LEU A 22 2.90 9.97 -11.75
N MET A 23 3.65 8.88 -11.58
CA MET A 23 5.00 8.78 -12.17
C MET A 23 4.97 8.87 -13.70
N ARG A 24 3.98 8.25 -14.35
CA ARG A 24 3.78 8.35 -15.80
C ARG A 24 3.50 9.80 -16.23
N ILE A 25 2.60 10.49 -15.52
CA ILE A 25 2.29 11.90 -15.74
C ILE A 25 3.53 12.78 -15.53
N ALA A 26 4.33 12.52 -14.49
CA ALA A 26 5.57 13.24 -14.26
C ALA A 26 6.56 13.08 -15.43
N GLY A 27 6.66 11.88 -16.01
CA GLY A 27 7.48 11.65 -17.21
C GLY A 27 7.04 12.51 -18.40
N VAL A 28 5.74 12.54 -18.68
CA VAL A 28 5.17 13.40 -19.75
C VAL A 28 5.45 14.89 -19.50
N LEU A 29 5.37 15.33 -18.24
CA LEU A 29 5.66 16.72 -17.88
C LEU A 29 7.13 17.08 -18.10
N GLU A 30 8.07 16.18 -17.81
CA GLU A 30 9.49 16.40 -18.12
C GLU A 30 9.76 16.45 -19.62
N GLU A 31 9.17 15.53 -20.39
CA GLU A 31 9.25 15.52 -21.84
C GLU A 31 8.68 16.81 -22.46
N SER A 32 7.79 17.50 -21.73
CA SER A 32 7.18 18.77 -22.10
C SER A 32 7.90 20.00 -21.52
N ASP A 33 9.14 19.85 -21.05
CA ASP A 33 9.97 20.92 -20.45
C ASP A 33 9.32 21.60 -19.23
N ARG A 34 8.59 20.83 -18.42
CA ARG A 34 7.96 21.27 -17.15
C ARG A 34 8.53 20.52 -15.94
N PRO A 35 9.84 20.62 -15.66
CA PRO A 35 10.51 19.83 -14.62
C PRO A 35 10.01 20.15 -13.20
N ASN A 36 9.62 21.39 -12.92
CA ASN A 36 9.09 21.77 -11.61
C ASN A 36 7.73 21.11 -11.33
N ASP A 37 6.86 21.04 -12.34
CA ASP A 37 5.56 20.37 -12.21
C ASP A 37 5.75 18.85 -12.09
N ALA A 38 6.67 18.28 -12.86
CA ALA A 38 7.05 16.87 -12.74
C ALA A 38 7.56 16.54 -11.32
N ALA A 39 8.39 17.41 -10.73
CA ALA A 39 8.87 17.23 -9.36
C ALA A 39 7.73 17.23 -8.34
N ASN A 40 6.76 18.14 -8.47
CA ASN A 40 5.57 18.17 -7.61
C ASN A 40 4.75 16.88 -7.74
N VAL A 41 4.51 16.42 -8.97
CA VAL A 41 3.77 15.18 -9.25
C VAL A 41 4.50 13.96 -8.68
N ARG A 42 5.84 13.89 -8.79
CA ARG A 42 6.64 12.84 -8.13
C ARG A 42 6.53 12.87 -6.62
N GLY A 43 6.44 14.06 -6.02
CA GLY A 43 6.16 14.22 -4.59
C GLY A 43 4.87 13.50 -4.19
N SER A 44 3.79 13.72 -4.94
CA SER A 44 2.51 13.03 -4.76
C SER A 44 2.60 11.52 -5.00
N ALA A 45 3.32 11.08 -6.04
CA ALA A 45 3.56 9.66 -6.28
C ALA A 45 4.30 8.99 -5.11
N ARG A 46 5.33 9.65 -4.58
CA ARG A 46 6.08 9.18 -3.40
C ARG A 46 5.20 9.09 -2.17
N HIS A 47 4.31 10.08 -1.95
CA HIS A 47 3.34 10.04 -0.86
C HIS A 47 2.46 8.77 -0.93
N HIS A 48 1.93 8.46 -2.11
CA HIS A 48 1.11 7.26 -2.30
C HIS A 48 1.90 5.96 -2.09
N ARG A 49 3.16 5.89 -2.54
CA ARG A 49 4.04 4.72 -2.27
C ARG A 49 4.30 4.52 -0.77
N VAL A 50 4.57 5.60 -0.04
CA VAL A 50 4.76 5.54 1.43
C VAL A 50 3.48 5.05 2.11
N LYS A 51 2.32 5.53 1.65
CA LYS A 51 1.03 5.09 2.19
C LYS A 51 0.75 3.61 1.92
N ALA A 52 1.00 3.13 0.71
CA ALA A 52 0.89 1.71 0.37
C ALA A 52 1.83 0.84 1.24
N LEU A 53 3.08 1.29 1.44
CA LEU A 53 4.03 0.59 2.33
C LEU A 53 3.53 0.54 3.78
N GLY A 54 2.99 1.63 4.30
CA GLY A 54 2.40 1.67 5.64
C GLY A 54 1.23 0.70 5.79
N LEU A 55 0.34 0.64 4.79
CA LEU A 55 -0.79 -0.30 4.78
C LEU A 55 -0.32 -1.76 4.68
N ARG A 56 0.72 -2.07 3.92
CA ARG A 56 1.34 -3.41 3.89
C ARG A 56 1.83 -3.83 5.27
N GLY A 57 2.46 -2.91 6.01
CA GLY A 57 2.88 -3.16 7.39
C GLY A 57 1.71 -3.42 8.34
N GLN A 58 0.62 -2.66 8.19
CA GLN A 58 -0.61 -2.87 8.96
C GLN A 58 -1.27 -4.22 8.64
N LEU A 59 -1.30 -4.60 7.37
CA LEU A 59 -1.83 -5.89 6.92
C LEU A 59 -1.00 -7.06 7.48
N ALA A 60 0.33 -6.96 7.48
CA ALA A 60 1.20 -7.95 8.10
C ALA A 60 0.90 -8.08 9.59
N ALA A 61 0.83 -6.97 10.33
CA ALA A 61 0.48 -6.99 11.75
C ALA A 61 -0.92 -7.53 12.04
N LEU A 62 -1.88 -7.31 11.14
CA LEU A 62 -3.24 -7.86 11.25
C LEU A 62 -3.25 -9.37 10.97
N SER A 63 -2.46 -9.84 10.01
CA SER A 63 -2.29 -11.26 9.69
C SER A 63 -1.64 -12.00 10.87
N ASP A 64 -0.54 -11.48 11.42
CA ASP A 64 0.13 -12.04 12.59
C ASP A 64 -0.81 -12.16 13.81
N ARG A 65 -1.72 -11.21 13.99
CA ARG A 65 -2.74 -11.27 15.06
C ARG A 65 -3.78 -12.34 14.79
N TYR A 66 -4.18 -12.49 13.54
CA TYR A 66 -5.13 -13.53 13.13
C TYR A 66 -4.52 -14.92 13.34
N ASP A 67 -3.30 -15.14 12.85
CA ASP A 67 -2.60 -16.42 13.01
C ASP A 67 -2.48 -16.79 14.50
N LYS A 68 -2.11 -15.85 15.37
CA LYS A 68 -2.05 -16.09 16.83
C LYS A 68 -3.40 -16.44 17.47
N LEU A 69 -4.51 -15.96 16.93
CA LEU A 69 -5.86 -16.22 17.45
C LEU A 69 -6.40 -17.58 16.99
N PHE A 70 -5.94 -18.10 15.84
CA PHE A 70 -6.51 -19.29 15.21
C PHE A 70 -5.53 -20.48 15.11
N ASP A 71 -4.22 -20.27 15.19
CA ASP A 71 -3.20 -21.33 15.27
C ASP A 71 -2.75 -21.63 16.73
N GLY A 72 -3.43 -21.03 17.71
CA GLY A 72 -3.09 -21.11 19.14
C GLY A 72 -3.64 -22.33 19.91
N GLU A 73 -4.38 -23.25 19.29
CA GLU A 73 -4.83 -24.48 19.95
C GLU A 73 -4.24 -25.74 19.31
N PRO A 74 -3.27 -26.40 19.95
CA PRO A 74 -3.33 -27.84 20.07
C PRO A 74 -4.30 -28.17 21.20
N GLU A 75 -5.55 -28.45 20.87
CA GLU A 75 -6.29 -29.43 21.66
C GLU A 75 -5.48 -30.74 21.62
N THR A 76 -4.89 -31.13 22.75
CA THR A 76 -5.23 -32.41 23.37
C THR A 76 -4.60 -32.50 24.76
N ASN A 77 -5.47 -32.47 25.76
CA ASN A 77 -5.30 -33.27 26.96
C ASN A 77 -4.91 -34.71 26.57
N SER A 78 -3.87 -35.24 27.20
CA SER A 78 -3.64 -36.67 27.39
C SER A 78 -2.91 -36.87 28.71
#